data_AF-A0A364RH48-F1
#
_entry.id   AF-A0A364RH48-F1
#
_cell.length_a   1.000
_cell.length_b   1.000
_cell.length_c   1.000
_cell.angle_alpha   90.00
_cell.angle_beta   90.00
_cell.angle_gamma   90.00
#
_symmetry.space_group_name_H-M   'P 1'
#
loop_
_entity.id
_entity.type
_entity.pdbx_description
1 polymer ?
#
loop_
_entity_poly.entity_id
_entity_poly.type
_entity_poly.pdbx_seq_one_letter_code
_entity_poly.pdbx_strand_id
1 'polypeptide(L)'
;MKRLCTAVFSLLLAACSTSPSSDFVREKTKQQINEFYTQTEVQAYTPVFYSDLDTAQYVTETDGTITKLSGYVIHNYKAKATDGSFRNYTDTFDIDVFKEQVVVIPRGY
;
A
#
# COMPACT_ATOMS: atom_id res chain seq x y z
N MET A 1 0.53 51.85 -35.60
CA MET A 1 -0.56 51.23 -34.83
C MET A 1 -0.15 49.77 -34.59
N LYS A 2 0.34 49.41 -33.39
CA LYS A 2 -0.38 48.60 -32.37
C LYS A 2 -1.30 47.56 -33.06
N ARG A 3 -1.08 46.25 -32.92
CA ARG A 3 -1.25 45.52 -31.65
C ARG A 3 -0.33 44.29 -31.55
N LEU A 4 0.37 44.28 -30.42
CA LEU A 4 0.91 43.15 -29.70
C LEU A 4 -0.22 42.10 -29.50
N CYS A 5 0.00 40.85 -29.89
CA CYS A 5 -0.84 39.74 -29.43
C CYS A 5 0.08 38.80 -28.65
N THR A 6 0.30 39.17 -27.39
CA THR A 6 0.98 38.34 -26.40
C THR A 6 0.07 37.18 -26.06
N ALA A 7 0.29 36.02 -26.68
CA ALA A 7 -0.34 34.78 -26.23
C ALA A 7 0.39 34.32 -24.96
N VAL A 8 -0.09 34.79 -23.81
CA VAL A 8 0.20 34.22 -22.49
C VAL A 8 -0.51 32.87 -22.44
N PHE A 9 0.16 31.81 -22.91
CA PHE A 9 -0.28 30.43 -22.69
C PHE A 9 0.21 29.99 -21.31
N SER A 10 -0.35 30.60 -20.26
CA SER A 10 -0.29 30.10 -18.90
C SER A 10 -1.36 29.01 -18.77
N LEU A 11 -1.05 27.79 -19.20
CA LEU A 11 -1.85 26.62 -18.86
C LEU A 11 -1.16 25.83 -17.74
N LEU A 12 -1.58 26.16 -16.52
CA LEU A 12 -1.93 25.22 -15.46
C LEU A 12 -1.02 24.00 -15.29
N LEU A 13 -0.01 24.17 -14.42
CA LEU A 13 0.55 23.08 -13.64
C LEU A 13 -0.56 22.53 -12.71
N ALA A 14 -1.39 21.63 -13.22
CA ALA A 14 -2.20 20.76 -12.37
C ALA A 14 -1.27 19.73 -11.72
N ALA A 15 -0.50 20.15 -10.72
CA ALA A 15 0.02 19.26 -9.71
C ALA A 15 -1.17 18.82 -8.84
N CYS A 16 -2.03 17.98 -9.43
CA CYS A 16 -3.11 17.31 -8.73
C CYS A 16 -2.46 16.45 -7.64
N SER A 17 -2.61 16.83 -6.37
CA SER A 17 -2.25 16.00 -5.23
C SER A 17 -3.28 14.87 -5.11
N THR A 18 -3.28 13.95 -6.07
CA THR A 18 -4.12 12.76 -6.00
C THR A 18 -3.51 11.81 -4.99
N SER A 19 -4.26 11.50 -3.94
CA SER A 19 -3.94 10.39 -3.03
C SER A 19 -3.70 9.11 -3.84
N PRO A 20 -2.92 8.15 -3.32
CA PRO A 20 -2.62 6.92 -4.03
C PRO A 20 -3.90 6.19 -4.45
N SER A 21 -3.92 5.62 -5.65
CA SER A 21 -5.08 4.84 -6.10
C SER A 21 -5.21 3.55 -5.27
N SER A 22 -6.44 3.05 -5.12
CA SER A 22 -6.71 1.79 -4.41
C SER A 22 -5.96 0.61 -5.03
N ASP A 23 -5.80 0.59 -6.35
CA ASP A 23 -5.03 -0.43 -7.05
C ASP A 23 -3.54 -0.35 -6.72
N PHE A 24 -2.96 0.86 -6.69
CA PHE A 24 -1.57 1.05 -6.29
C PHE A 24 -1.34 0.55 -4.87
N VAL A 25 -2.23 0.89 -3.93
CA VAL A 25 -2.14 0.45 -2.54
C VAL A 25 -2.17 -1.08 -2.45
N ARG A 26 -3.15 -1.72 -3.10
CA ARG A 26 -3.29 -3.17 -3.10
C ARG A 26 -2.06 -3.88 -3.65
N GLU A 27 -1.56 -3.45 -4.81
CA GLU A 27 -0.42 -4.11 -5.44
C GLU A 27 0.87 -3.89 -4.64
N LYS A 28 1.07 -2.71 -4.06
CA LYS A 28 2.23 -2.46 -3.18
C LYS A 28 2.18 -3.23 -1.89
N THR A 29 1.01 -3.37 -1.26
CA THR A 29 0.84 -4.19 -0.07
C THR A 29 1.19 -5.65 -0.36
N LYS A 30 0.62 -6.24 -1.43
CA LYS A 30 0.94 -7.62 -1.82
C LYS A 30 2.41 -7.81 -2.13
N GLN A 31 3.02 -6.86 -2.84
CA GLN A 31 4.45 -6.88 -3.15
C GLN A 31 5.29 -6.98 -1.87
N GLN A 32 5.10 -6.08 -0.90
CA GLN A 32 5.90 -6.06 0.33
C GLN A 32 5.66 -7.28 1.23
N ILE A 33 4.42 -7.82 1.30
CA ILE A 33 4.14 -9.07 2.03
C ILE A 33 4.90 -10.25 1.40
N ASN A 34 4.90 -10.36 0.07
CA ASN A 34 5.65 -11.41 -0.62
C ASN A 34 7.17 -11.27 -0.41
N GLU A 35 7.69 -10.04 -0.47
CA GLU A 35 9.11 -9.76 -0.19
C GLU A 35 9.48 -10.14 1.24
N PHE A 36 8.63 -9.81 2.22
CA PHE A 36 8.81 -10.19 3.62
C PHE A 36 8.95 -11.71 3.79
N TYR A 37 8.08 -12.52 3.19
CA TYR A 37 8.19 -13.99 3.28
C TYR A 37 9.36 -14.58 2.51
N THR A 38 9.81 -13.90 1.45
CA THR A 38 11.02 -14.28 0.73
C THR A 38 12.27 -14.06 1.60
N GLN A 39 12.29 -12.99 2.40
CA GLN A 39 13.43 -12.62 3.26
C GLN A 39 13.44 -13.37 4.60
N THR A 40 12.28 -13.75 5.14
CA THR A 40 12.18 -14.50 6.41
C THR A 40 12.35 -16.01 6.26
N GLU A 41 12.75 -16.47 5.08
CA GLU A 41 13.03 -17.89 4.77
C GLU A 41 11.84 -18.84 5.01
N VAL A 42 10.60 -18.36 4.87
CA VAL A 42 9.41 -19.21 4.97
C VAL A 42 9.40 -20.23 3.82
N GLN A 43 9.66 -21.49 4.18
CA GLN A 43 9.83 -22.55 3.19
C GLN A 43 8.52 -22.87 2.46
N ALA A 44 8.61 -22.90 1.13
CA ALA A 44 7.49 -23.19 0.24
C ALA A 44 6.28 -22.27 0.48
N TYR A 45 6.53 -20.99 0.77
CA TYR A 45 5.51 -19.95 0.85
C TYR A 45 4.67 -19.90 -0.43
N THR A 46 3.35 -19.97 -0.27
CA THR A 46 2.37 -19.82 -1.34
C THR A 46 1.22 -18.92 -0.85
N PRO A 47 1.03 -17.72 -1.41
CA PRO A 47 -0.07 -16.84 -1.02
C PRO A 47 -1.41 -17.49 -1.39
N VAL A 48 -2.38 -17.41 -0.49
CA VAL A 48 -3.74 -17.94 -0.71
C VAL A 48 -4.75 -16.80 -0.82
N PHE A 49 -4.69 -15.84 0.10
CA PHE A 49 -5.68 -14.76 0.17
C PHE A 49 -5.08 -13.51 0.83
N TYR A 50 -5.57 -12.35 0.40
CA TYR A 50 -5.35 -11.05 1.05
C TYR A 50 -6.72 -10.42 1.25
N SER A 51 -7.01 -9.95 2.46
CA SER A 51 -8.21 -9.14 2.68
C SER A 51 -8.09 -7.78 1.98
N ASP A 52 -9.22 -7.10 1.85
CA ASP A 52 -9.20 -5.67 1.60
C ASP A 52 -8.55 -4.93 2.79
N LEU A 53 -8.10 -3.70 2.54
CA LEU A 53 -7.57 -2.84 3.57
C LEU A 53 -8.70 -2.39 4.50
N ASP A 54 -8.70 -2.91 5.72
CA ASP A 54 -9.60 -2.42 6.76
C ASP A 54 -9.01 -1.16 7.39
N THR A 55 -9.61 -0.01 7.08
CA THR A 55 -9.08 1.30 7.46
C THR A 55 -9.49 1.64 8.88
N ALA A 56 -8.50 1.86 9.75
CA ALA A 56 -8.72 2.18 11.15
C ALA A 56 -8.58 3.68 11.46
N GLN A 57 -7.72 4.40 10.73
CA GLN A 57 -7.42 5.80 11.02
C GLN A 57 -7.07 6.61 9.77
N TYR A 58 -7.44 7.89 9.80
CA TYR A 58 -6.99 8.91 8.85
C TYR A 58 -6.26 10.04 9.59
N VAL A 59 -5.20 10.57 8.98
CA VAL A 59 -4.57 11.83 9.38
C VAL A 59 -4.76 12.81 8.22
N THR A 60 -5.28 13.99 8.53
CA THR A 60 -5.54 15.05 7.55
C THR A 60 -4.80 16.33 7.89
N GLU A 61 -4.36 17.05 6.88
CA GLU A 61 -3.92 18.44 7.00
C GLU A 61 -5.10 19.39 7.25
N THR A 62 -4.79 20.65 7.61
CA THR A 62 -5.78 21.69 7.92
C THR A 62 -6.70 22.03 6.73
N ASP A 63 -6.25 21.75 5.50
CA ASP A 63 -7.02 21.91 4.27
C ASP A 63 -7.92 20.70 3.93
N GLY A 64 -7.89 19.65 4.77
CA GLY A 64 -8.63 18.41 4.57
C GLY A 64 -7.90 17.35 3.75
N THR A 65 -6.67 17.60 3.30
CA THR A 65 -5.86 16.63 2.55
C THR A 65 -5.46 15.46 3.45
N ILE A 66 -5.79 14.22 3.07
CA ILE A 66 -5.34 13.02 3.79
C ILE A 66 -3.82 12.85 3.57
N THR A 67 -3.05 12.95 4.65
CA THR A 67 -1.59 12.74 4.65
C THR A 67 -1.19 11.32 4.99
N LYS A 68 -2.03 10.63 5.76
CA LYS A 68 -1.82 9.23 6.13
C LYS A 68 -3.16 8.50 6.29
N LEU A 69 -3.21 7.28 5.79
CA LEU A 69 -4.25 6.30 6.11
C LEU A 69 -3.58 5.11 6.78
N SER A 70 -4.06 4.72 7.95
CA SER A 70 -3.60 3.52 8.66
C SER A 70 -4.71 2.49 8.73
N GLY A 71 -4.36 1.23 8.49
CA GLY A 71 -5.28 0.11 8.53
C GLY A 71 -4.53 -1.20 8.65
N TYR A 72 -5.21 -2.30 8.38
CA TYR A 72 -4.58 -3.61 8.37
C TYR A 72 -5.11 -4.51 7.26
N VAL A 73 -4.30 -5.50 6.89
CA VAL A 73 -4.67 -6.57 5.96
C VAL A 73 -4.41 -7.91 6.62
N ILE A 74 -5.38 -8.81 6.50
CA ILE A 74 -5.27 -10.21 6.88
C ILE A 74 -4.78 -10.98 5.67
N HIS A 75 -3.71 -11.76 5.85
CA HIS A 75 -3.11 -12.57 4.81
C HIS A 75 -3.12 -14.05 5.19
N ASN A 76 -3.73 -14.88 4.34
CA ASN A 76 -3.65 -16.32 4.46
C ASN A 76 -2.65 -16.87 3.45
N TYR A 77 -1.81 -17.78 3.92
CA TYR A 77 -0.81 -18.45 3.09
C TYR A 77 -0.64 -19.91 3.47
N LYS A 78 -0.10 -20.68 2.55
CA LYS A 78 0.31 -22.07 2.77
C LYS A 78 1.83 -22.11 2.83
N ALA A 79 2.39 -22.83 3.79
CA ALA A 79 3.83 -23.03 3.92
C ALA A 79 4.15 -24.41 4.50
N LYS A 80 5.42 -24.83 4.36
CA LYS A 80 5.94 -26.07 4.93
C LYS A 80 6.32 -25.85 6.40
N ALA A 81 5.71 -26.62 7.29
CA ALA A 81 6.03 -26.64 8.70
C ALA A 81 7.34 -27.41 8.99
N THR A 82 7.84 -27.31 10.22
CA THR A 82 9.09 -27.96 10.67
C THR A 82 9.03 -29.48 10.60
N ASP A 83 7.85 -30.08 10.73
CA ASP A 83 7.60 -31.52 10.57
C ASP A 83 7.50 -31.95 9.09
N GLY A 84 7.67 -31.01 8.16
CA GLY A 84 7.59 -31.22 6.72
C GLY A 84 6.17 -31.22 6.15
N SER A 85 5.13 -31.13 6.98
CA SER A 85 3.74 -31.01 6.54
C SER A 85 3.45 -29.64 5.94
N PHE A 86 2.49 -29.55 5.03
CA PHE A 86 1.98 -28.26 4.57
C PHE A 86 0.80 -27.82 5.43
N ARG A 87 0.83 -26.58 5.91
CA ARG A 87 -0.22 -26.00 6.74
C ARG A 87 -0.64 -24.64 6.20
N ASN A 88 -1.86 -24.25 6.51
CA ASN A 88 -2.35 -22.89 6.28
C ASN A 88 -2.07 -22.06 7.51
N TYR A 89 -1.62 -20.83 7.28
CA TYR A 89 -1.31 -19.83 8.28
C TYR A 89 -2.07 -18.55 7.96
N THR A 90 -2.30 -17.75 8.99
CA THR A 90 -2.98 -16.47 8.90
C THR A 90 -2.16 -15.46 9.69
N ASP A 91 -1.72 -14.41 8.99
CA ASP A 91 -1.02 -13.29 9.61
C ASP A 91 -1.76 -11.98 9.33
N THR A 92 -1.49 -11.00 10.18
CA THR A 92 -2.02 -9.65 10.04
C THR A 92 -0.87 -8.67 9.86
N PHE A 93 -1.02 -7.77 8.88
CA PHE A 93 -0.05 -6.73 8.60
C PHE A 93 -0.71 -5.37 8.83
N ASP A 94 -0.01 -4.50 9.56
CA ASP A 94 -0.37 -3.08 9.63
C ASP A 94 0.07 -2.39 8.34
N ILE A 95 -0.81 -1.56 7.81
CA ILE A 95 -0.61 -0.87 6.54
C ILE A 95 -0.71 0.63 6.79
N ASP A 96 0.37 1.33 6.48
CA ASP A 96 0.42 2.79 6.45
C ASP A 96 0.55 3.28 5.01
N VAL A 97 -0.47 4.02 4.55
CA VAL A 97 -0.53 4.61 3.21
C VAL A 97 -0.28 6.10 3.33
N PHE A 98 0.77 6.58 2.67
CA PHE A 98 1.08 7.99 2.50
C PHE A 98 0.95 8.36 1.02
N LYS A 99 1.04 9.65 0.70
CA LYS A 99 0.86 10.16 -0.66
C LYS A 99 1.68 9.44 -1.75
N GLU A 100 2.90 9.02 -1.44
CA GLU A 100 3.84 8.45 -2.41
C GLU A 100 4.34 7.04 -2.04
N GLN A 101 3.89 6.51 -0.91
CA GLN A 101 4.43 5.27 -0.37
C GLN A 101 3.37 4.48 0.39
N VAL A 102 3.54 3.17 0.37
CA VAL A 102 2.83 2.23 1.23
C VAL A 102 3.87 1.52 2.06
N VAL A 103 3.63 1.42 3.36
CA VAL A 103 4.50 0.73 4.31
C VAL A 103 3.70 -0.43 4.90
N VAL A 104 4.23 -1.64 4.78
CA VAL A 104 3.66 -2.85 5.35
C VAL A 104 4.51 -3.28 6.55
N ILE A 105 3.86 -3.49 7.69
CA ILE A 105 4.51 -3.83 8.95
C ILE A 105 3.93 -5.17 9.44
N PRO A 106 4.74 -6.24 9.55
CA PRO A 106 4.28 -7.51 10.08
C PRO A 106 3.97 -7.40 11.58
N ARG A 107 2.85 -7.97 12.03
CA ARG A 107 2.59 -8.10 13.47
C ARG A 107 3.20 -9.40 14.00
N GLY A 108 3.95 -9.30 15.10
CA GLY A 108 4.41 -10.49 15.84
C GLY A 108 5.70 -11.14 15.35
N TYR A 109 6.54 -10.38 14.64
CA TYR A 109 7.89 -10.77 14.21
C TYR A 109 8.97 -9.95 14.90
#